data_AF-A0A7V3I6G5-F1
#
_entry.id   AF-A0A7V3I6G5-F1
#
_cell.length_a   1.000
_cell.length_b   1.000
_cell.length_c   1.000
_cell.angle_alpha   90.00
_cell.angle_beta   90.00
_cell.angle_gamma   90.00
#
_symmetry.space_group_name_H-M   'P 1'
#
loop_
_entity.id
_entity.type
_entity.pdbx_description
1 polymer ?
#
loop_
_entity_poly.entity_id
_entity_poly.type
_entity_poly.pdbx_seq_one_letter_code
_entity_poly.pdbx_strand_id
1 'polypeptide(L)'
;MADSERNAGASSAAASERQLVTFFLGREEFGTDIMHVREIVRLPEVTAIPQAPAYVKGVANLRGTVLPVIDGRALLEVDCQAQDENTRVLV
;
A
#
# COMPACT_ATOMS: atom_id res chain seq x y z
N MET A 1 -13.00 47.77 -34.14
CA MET A 1 -13.71 47.52 -32.88
C MET A 1 -14.36 46.16 -33.04
N ALA A 2 -13.61 45.09 -32.78
CA ALA A 2 -13.47 44.46 -31.45
C ALA A 2 -14.68 43.51 -31.25
N ASP A 3 -14.56 42.18 -31.19
CA ASP A 3 -13.46 41.34 -30.75
C ASP A 3 -13.41 39.99 -31.47
N SER A 4 -12.20 39.64 -31.89
CA SER A 4 -11.77 38.28 -32.20
C SER A 4 -10.98 37.80 -30.98
N GLU A 5 -11.58 36.98 -30.13
CA GLU A 5 -10.87 36.25 -29.07
C GLU A 5 -11.49 34.84 -28.99
N ARG A 6 -10.92 33.87 -29.71
CA ARG A 6 -10.04 32.83 -29.14
C ARG A 6 -10.50 32.30 -27.78
N ASN A 7 -11.04 31.10 -27.80
CA ASN A 7 -10.68 30.07 -26.83
C ASN A 7 -10.68 28.73 -27.58
N ALA A 8 -9.68 28.45 -28.42
CA ALA A 8 -8.47 27.72 -28.01
C ALA A 8 -8.84 26.54 -27.12
N GLY A 9 -8.76 25.33 -27.69
CA GLY A 9 -8.94 24.09 -26.95
C GLY A 9 -8.04 24.04 -25.73
N ALA A 10 -8.62 24.27 -24.56
CA ALA A 10 -8.11 23.70 -23.34
C ALA A 10 -8.41 22.21 -23.45
N SER A 11 -7.42 21.45 -23.92
CA SER A 11 -7.33 20.02 -23.62
C SER A 11 -7.66 19.88 -22.14
N SER A 12 -8.82 19.28 -21.82
CA SER A 12 -9.02 18.82 -20.47
C SER A 12 -7.88 17.85 -20.25
N ALA A 13 -6.89 18.26 -19.45
CA ALA A 13 -6.05 17.30 -18.79
C ALA A 13 -7.04 16.45 -18.01
N ALA A 14 -7.48 15.35 -18.60
CA ALA A 14 -8.44 14.45 -18.01
C ALA A 14 -7.86 14.13 -16.64
N ALA A 15 -8.50 14.64 -15.59
CA ALA A 15 -8.14 14.31 -14.24
C ALA A 15 -8.39 12.81 -14.13
N SER A 16 -7.35 12.02 -14.34
CA SER A 16 -7.42 10.58 -14.24
C SER A 16 -7.78 10.28 -12.79
N GLU A 17 -9.00 9.80 -12.56
CA GLU A 17 -9.43 9.33 -11.24
C GLU A 17 -8.43 8.29 -10.75
N ARG A 18 -7.81 8.53 -9.59
CA ARG A 18 -6.87 7.59 -8.98
C ARG A 18 -7.64 6.68 -8.04
N GLN A 19 -7.58 5.39 -8.30
CA GLN A 19 -8.12 4.38 -7.42
C GLN A 19 -7.06 4.00 -6.39
N LEU A 20 -7.43 4.06 -5.12
CA LEU A 20 -6.53 3.78 -4.00
C LEU A 20 -7.06 2.58 -3.20
N VAL A 21 -6.16 1.72 -2.77
CA VAL A 21 -6.44 0.77 -1.70
C VAL A 21 -6.08 1.44 -0.39
N THR A 22 -7.06 1.66 0.49
CA THR A 22 -6.84 2.19 1.82
C THR A 22 -6.79 1.09 2.87
N PHE A 23 -5.97 1.31 3.90
CA PHE A 23 -5.78 0.37 5.00
C PHE A 23 -5.32 1.11 6.24
N PHE A 24 -5.54 0.50 7.41
CA PHE A 24 -5.11 1.08 8.67
C PHE A 24 -3.80 0.48 9.16
N LEU A 25 -2.89 1.35 9.60
CA LEU A 25 -1.77 0.98 10.45
C LEU A 25 -2.01 1.63 11.80
N GLY A 26 -2.29 0.80 12.81
CA GLY A 26 -2.69 1.30 14.12
C GLY A 26 -4.01 2.07 14.01
N ARG A 27 -3.97 3.38 14.27
CA ARG A 27 -5.14 4.28 14.20
C ARG A 27 -5.13 5.20 12.98
N GLU A 28 -4.10 5.12 12.15
CA GLU A 28 -3.89 5.99 11.00
C GLU A 28 -4.29 5.27 9.71
N GLU A 29 -4.93 6.02 8.80
CA GLU A 29 -5.31 5.54 7.48
C GLU A 29 -4.22 5.85 6.46
N PHE A 30 -3.78 4.82 5.75
CA PHE A 30 -2.83 4.89 4.65
C PHE A 30 -3.49 4.45 3.36
N GLY A 31 -2.88 4.82 2.23
CA GLY A 31 -3.34 4.40 0.92
C GLY A 31 -2.20 4.18 -0.05
N THR A 32 -2.37 3.23 -0.95
CA THR A 32 -1.50 3.04 -2.11
C THR A 32 -2.32 2.99 -3.39
N ASP A 33 -1.70 3.32 -4.51
CA ASP A 33 -2.33 3.18 -5.82
C ASP A 33 -2.73 1.72 -6.05
N ILE A 34 -3.97 1.48 -6.48
CA ILE A 34 -4.47 0.13 -6.73
C ILE A 34 -3.61 -0.61 -7.75
N MET A 35 -2.98 0.12 -8.68
CA MET A 35 -2.11 -0.45 -9.70
C MET A 35 -0.84 -1.07 -9.12
N HIS A 36 -0.46 -0.73 -7.88
CA HIS A 36 0.67 -1.33 -7.17
C HIS A 36 0.29 -2.52 -6.29
N VAL A 37 -1.00 -2.83 -6.15
CA VAL A 37 -1.48 -3.93 -5.32
C VAL A 37 -1.79 -5.12 -6.20
N ARG A 38 -1.03 -6.21 -6.04
CA ARG A 38 -1.26 -7.46 -6.76
C ARG A 38 -2.37 -8.27 -6.12
N GLU A 39 -2.32 -8.41 -4.80
CA GLU A 39 -3.32 -9.15 -4.03
C GLU A 39 -3.30 -8.74 -2.55
N ILE A 40 -4.44 -8.94 -1.88
CA ILE A 40 -4.58 -8.75 -0.44
C ILE A 40 -4.89 -10.11 0.18
N VAL A 41 -3.97 -10.62 0.99
CA VAL A 41 -4.07 -11.96 1.58
C VAL A 41 -4.11 -11.89 3.10
N ARG A 42 -4.63 -12.94 3.74
CA ARG A 42 -4.43 -13.11 5.19
C ARG A 42 -2.94 -13.28 5.47
N LEU A 43 -2.48 -12.83 6.63
CA LEU A 43 -1.10 -13.02 7.06
C LEU A 43 -0.74 -14.52 7.02
N PRO A 44 0.15 -14.96 6.10
CA PRO A 44 0.62 -16.34 6.08
C PRO A 44 1.56 -16.59 7.25
N GLU A 45 1.94 -17.85 7.46
CA GLU A 45 3.01 -18.20 8.38
C GLU A 45 4.32 -17.54 7.93
N VAL A 46 4.96 -16.81 8.84
CA VAL A 46 6.19 -16.06 8.56
C VAL A 46 7.37 -16.77 9.25
N THR A 47 8.38 -17.11 8.46
CA THR A 47 9.66 -17.60 8.97
C THR A 47 10.58 -16.42 9.26
N ALA A 48 10.92 -16.21 10.53
CA ALA A 48 11.80 -15.13 10.96
C ALA A 48 13.20 -15.25 10.34
N ILE A 49 13.77 -14.12 9.95
CA ILE A 49 15.14 -14.04 9.42
C ILE A 49 16.07 -13.55 10.55
N PRO A 50 17.12 -14.31 10.92
CA PRO A 50 18.09 -13.86 11.91
C PRO A 50 18.77 -12.54 11.51
N GLN A 51 19.01 -11.67 12.49
CA GLN A 51 19.70 -10.37 12.29
C GLN A 51 18.99 -9.40 11.34
N ALA A 52 17.73 -9.65 10.99
CA ALA A 52 16.96 -8.71 10.19
C ALA A 52 16.58 -7.46 11.01
N PRO A 53 16.40 -6.29 10.35
CA PRO A 53 15.86 -5.10 11.01
C PRO A 53 14.51 -5.37 11.67
N ALA A 54 14.18 -4.62 12.73
CA ALA A 54 12.96 -4.84 13.52
C ALA A 54 11.66 -4.74 12.71
N TYR A 55 11.65 -3.98 11.61
CA TYR A 55 10.51 -3.87 10.70
C TYR A 55 10.34 -5.06 9.76
N VAL A 56 11.31 -5.99 9.71
CA VAL A 56 11.23 -7.19 8.88
C VAL A 56 10.69 -8.33 9.75
N LYS A 57 9.46 -8.77 9.47
CA LYS A 57 8.89 -9.94 10.16
C LYS A 57 9.58 -11.24 9.74
N GLY A 58 10.07 -11.29 8.49
CA GLY A 58 10.79 -12.42 7.94
C GLY A 58 10.44 -12.67 6.48
N VAL A 59 10.35 -13.95 6.10
CA VAL A 59 9.83 -14.38 4.79
C VAL A 59 8.58 -15.22 4.94
N ALA A 60 7.72 -15.18 3.93
CA ALA A 60 6.58 -16.09 3.82
C ALA A 60 6.53 -16.71 2.42
N ASN A 61 6.00 -17.93 2.35
CA ASN A 61 5.76 -18.61 1.09
C ASN A 61 4.33 -18.32 0.60
N LEU A 62 4.21 -17.63 -0.52
CA LEU A 62 2.94 -17.38 -1.19
C LEU A 62 2.91 -18.14 -2.51
N ARG A 63 2.16 -19.26 -2.53
CA ARG A 63 1.97 -20.13 -3.71
C ARG A 63 3.30 -20.56 -4.38
N GLY A 64 4.31 -20.88 -3.57
CA GLY A 64 5.63 -21.30 -4.05
C GLY A 64 6.62 -20.16 -4.26
N THR A 65 6.19 -18.90 -4.10
CA THR A 65 7.06 -17.72 -4.16
C THR A 65 7.42 -17.26 -2.75
N VAL A 66 8.71 -17.22 -2.44
CA VAL A 66 9.20 -16.69 -1.16
C VAL A 66 9.27 -15.16 -1.24
N LEU A 67 8.51 -14.48 -0.39
CA LEU A 67 8.42 -13.02 -0.33
C LEU A 67 8.81 -12.51 1.06
N PRO A 68 9.56 -11.39 1.15
CA PRO A 68 9.79 -10.74 2.42
C PRO A 68 8.49 -10.14 2.97
N VAL A 69 8.26 -10.29 4.28
CA VAL A 69 7.11 -9.70 4.98
C VAL A 69 7.62 -8.58 5.87
N ILE A 70 7.11 -7.38 5.60
CA ILE A 70 7.46 -6.16 6.32
C ILE A 70 6.30 -5.78 7.24
N ASP A 71 6.60 -5.44 8.48
CA ASP A 71 5.64 -4.81 9.38
C ASP A 71 5.61 -3.30 9.11
N GLY A 72 4.56 -2.85 8.42
CA GLY A 72 4.36 -1.44 8.10
C GLY A 72 4.27 -0.54 9.34
N ARG A 73 3.78 -1.05 10.48
CA ARG A 73 3.72 -0.28 11.72
C ARG A 73 5.11 0.00 12.26
N ALA A 74 5.96 -1.03 12.31
CA ALA A 74 7.34 -0.90 12.75
C ALA A 74 8.19 -0.08 11.77
N LEU A 75 7.91 -0.17 10.45
CA LEU A 75 8.63 0.60 9.43
C LEU A 75 8.33 2.10 9.49
N LEU A 76 7.06 2.46 9.74
CA LEU A 76 6.59 3.84 9.77
C LEU A 76 6.51 4.41 11.21
N GLU A 77 6.99 3.66 12.19
CA GLU A 77 6.98 4.02 13.62
C GLU A 77 5.57 4.36 14.15
N VAL A 78 4.55 3.65 13.67
CA VAL A 78 3.15 3.81 14.09
C VAL A 78 2.84 2.89 15.26
N ASP A 79 1.98 3.35 16.18
CA ASP A 79 1.58 2.60 17.37
C ASP A 79 1.19 1.14 17.06
N CYS A 80 1.93 0.23 17.68
CA CYS A 80 1.73 -1.21 17.54
C CYS A 80 0.46 -1.65 18.27
N GLN A 81 -0.65 -1.78 17.54
CA GLN A 81 -1.80 -2.55 18.00
C GLN A 81 -1.57 -4.05 17.74
N ALA A 82 -2.12 -4.89 18.63
CA ALA A 82 -2.03 -6.34 18.48
C ALA A 82 -2.60 -6.79 17.13
N GLN A 83 -1.94 -7.76 16.50
CA GLN A 83 -2.46 -8.37 15.28
C GLN A 83 -3.76 -9.09 15.58
N ASP A 84 -4.80 -8.80 14.81
CA ASP A 84 -6.12 -9.39 14.91
C ASP A 84 -6.44 -10.23 13.66
N GLU A 85 -7.63 -10.81 13.65
CA GLU A 85 -8.16 -11.57 12.50
C GLU A 85 -8.36 -10.73 11.22
N ASN A 86 -8.28 -9.40 11.32
CA ASN A 86 -8.34 -8.47 10.20
C ASN A 86 -6.96 -8.12 9.64
N THR A 87 -5.88 -8.60 10.25
CA THR A 87 -4.53 -8.38 9.73
C THR A 87 -4.38 -9.03 8.35
N ARG A 88 -3.98 -8.22 7.37
CA ARG A 88 -3.73 -8.63 5.97
C ARG A 88 -2.31 -8.25 5.56
N VAL A 89 -1.81 -8.93 4.55
CA VAL A 89 -0.59 -8.58 3.82
C VAL A 89 -1.02 -8.07 2.46
N LEU A 90 -0.58 -6.85 2.13
CA LEU A 90 -0.64 -6.31 0.78
C LEU A 90 0.62 -6.80 0.05
N VAL A 91 0.42 -7.39 -1.13
CA VAL A 91 1.48 -7.91 -2.00
C VAL A 91 1.54 -7.07 -3.26
#